data_AF-A0A674BCD7-F1
#
_entry.id   AF-A0A674BCD7-F1
#
_cell.length_a   1.000
_cell.length_b   1.000
_cell.length_c   1.000
_cell.angle_alpha   90.00
_cell.angle_beta   90.00
_cell.angle_gamma   90.00
#
_symmetry.space_group_name_H-M   'P 1'
#
loop_
_entity.id
_entity.type
_entity.pdbx_description
1 polymer ?
#
loop_
_entity_poly.entity_id
_entity_poly.type
_entity_poly.pdbx_seq_one_letter_code
_entity_poly.pdbx_strand_id
1 'polypeptide(L)'
;LERPTFYRQELNKTIWEVPERYQTLSPVGSGAYGSVCSSYDVKSGLKIAVKKLSRPFQSIIHAKRTYRELRLLKHMKHENVIGLLDVFTPATSLEEFNDV
;
A
#
# COMPACT_ATOMS: atom_id res chain seq x y z
N LEU A 1 8.68 -5.00 18.55
CA LEU A 1 7.42 -5.15 17.77
C LEU A 1 7.69 -6.25 16.76
N GLU A 2 6.98 -7.37 16.88
CA GLU A 2 7.13 -8.49 15.94
C GLU A 2 6.65 -8.08 14.54
N ARG A 3 7.33 -8.60 13.53
CA ARG A 3 6.97 -8.39 12.13
C ARG A 3 5.63 -9.09 11.85
N PRO A 4 4.67 -8.44 11.19
CA PRO A 4 3.43 -9.10 10.83
C PRO A 4 3.66 -10.18 9.77
N THR A 5 2.87 -11.25 9.85
CA THR A 5 2.75 -12.25 8.78
C THR A 5 2.03 -11.63 7.58
N PHE A 6 2.49 -11.96 6.37
CA PHE A 6 1.91 -11.53 5.11
C PHE A 6 1.29 -12.71 4.37
N TYR A 7 0.21 -12.46 3.64
CA TYR A 7 -0.36 -13.43 2.71
C TYR A 7 -0.38 -12.87 1.29
N ARG A 8 -0.46 -13.77 0.31
CA ARG A 8 -0.50 -13.44 -1.12
C ARG A 8 -1.88 -13.69 -1.71
N GLN A 9 -2.35 -12.75 -2.53
CA GLN A 9 -3.59 -12.89 -3.28
C GLN A 9 -3.43 -12.25 -4.66
N GLU A 10 -3.82 -12.96 -5.73
CA GLU A 10 -3.85 -12.39 -7.07
C GLU A 10 -5.17 -11.62 -7.28
N LEU A 11 -5.06 -10.35 -7.63
CA LEU A 11 -6.19 -9.47 -7.93
C LEU A 11 -5.87 -8.66 -9.19
N ASN A 12 -6.76 -8.69 -10.18
CA ASN A 12 -6.57 -7.99 -11.46
C ASN A 12 -5.19 -8.26 -12.09
N LYS A 13 -4.78 -9.54 -12.15
CA LYS A 13 -3.49 -10.00 -12.69
C LYS A 13 -2.26 -9.43 -11.96
N THR A 14 -2.44 -8.94 -10.74
CA THR A 14 -1.37 -8.42 -9.88
C THR A 14 -1.35 -9.21 -8.59
N ILE A 15 -0.18 -9.71 -8.18
CA ILE A 15 -0.02 -10.35 -6.87
C ILE A 15 0.05 -9.24 -5.81
N TRP A 16 -0.86 -9.29 -4.84
CA TRP A 16 -0.83 -8.46 -3.65
C TRP A 16 -0.23 -9.26 -2.51
N GLU A 17 0.71 -8.65 -1.79
CA GLU A 17 1.28 -9.21 -0.57
C GLU A 17 1.02 -8.23 0.56
N VAL A 18 0.14 -8.61 1.49
CA VAL A 18 -0.40 -7.70 2.52
C VAL A 18 -0.40 -8.39 3.88
N PRO A 19 -0.28 -7.62 4.99
CA PRO A 19 -0.41 -8.18 6.34
C PRO A 19 -1.74 -8.91 6.54
N GLU A 20 -1.74 -10.02 7.29
CA GLU A 20 -2.96 -10.77 7.66
C GLU A 20 -4.00 -9.94 8.44
N ARG A 21 -3.60 -8.76 8.94
CA ARG A 21 -4.50 -7.75 9.50
C ARG A 21 -5.56 -7.26 8.50
N TYR A 22 -5.18 -7.15 7.22
CA TYR A 22 -6.03 -6.57 6.18
C TYR A 22 -6.66 -7.69 5.37
N GLN A 23 -7.95 -7.93 5.62
CA GLN A 23 -8.69 -9.06 5.06
C GLN A 23 -9.59 -8.60 3.92
N THR A 24 -10.18 -9.57 3.20
CA THR A 24 -11.23 -9.34 2.20
C THR A 24 -10.89 -8.28 1.14
N LEU A 25 -9.69 -8.37 0.56
CA LEU A 25 -9.31 -7.44 -0.51
C LEU A 25 -10.27 -7.55 -1.70
N SER A 26 -10.84 -6.42 -2.08
CA SER A 26 -11.74 -6.27 -3.22
C SER A 26 -11.28 -5.09 -4.08
N PRO A 27 -11.02 -5.27 -5.39
CA PRO A 27 -10.58 -4.19 -6.26
C PRO A 27 -11.60 -3.05 -6.34
N VAL A 28 -11.12 -1.81 -6.25
CA VAL A 28 -11.96 -0.60 -6.40
C VAL A 28 -11.59 0.18 -7.66
N GLY A 29 -10.30 0.23 -8.01
CA GLY A 29 -9.85 0.96 -9.19
C GLY A 29 -8.37 0.78 -9.46
N SER A 30 -7.96 1.12 -10.68
CA SER A 30 -6.57 1.11 -11.12
C SER A 30 -6.25 2.37 -11.91
N GLY A 31 -5.00 2.79 -11.87
CA GLY A 31 -4.50 3.95 -12.61
C GLY A 31 -2.99 3.85 -12.85
N ALA A 32 -2.44 4.87 -13.51
CA ALA A 32 -1.04 4.87 -13.94
C ALA A 32 -0.02 4.71 -12.78
N TYR A 33 -0.40 5.07 -11.55
CA TYR A 33 0.49 5.08 -10.38
C TYR A 33 0.19 3.99 -9.35
N GLY A 34 -0.74 3.08 -9.65
CA GLY A 34 -1.08 1.99 -8.74
C GLY A 34 -2.52 1.52 -8.84
N SER A 35 -2.82 0.51 -8.04
CA SER A 35 -4.14 -0.10 -7.91
C SER A 35 -4.63 0.06 -6.49
N VAL A 36 -5.94 0.19 -6.31
CA VAL A 36 -6.60 0.35 -5.01
C VAL A 36 -7.56 -0.80 -4.78
N CYS A 37 -7.44 -1.44 -3.63
CA CYS A 37 -8.43 -2.37 -3.11
C CYS A 37 -9.08 -1.80 -1.85
N SER A 38 -10.36 -2.09 -1.64
CA SER A 38 -10.96 -1.98 -0.32
C SER A 38 -10.61 -3.23 0.48
N SER A 39 -10.43 -3.09 1.79
CA SER A 39 -10.12 -4.19 2.69
C SER A 39 -10.77 -3.92 4.06
N TYR A 40 -10.93 -4.97 4.85
CA TYR A 40 -11.37 -4.87 6.24
C TYR A 40 -10.17 -4.99 7.17
N ASP A 41 -9.93 -3.96 7.99
CA ASP A 41 -8.91 -4.00 9.04
C ASP A 41 -9.47 -4.67 10.29
N VAL A 42 -9.04 -5.90 10.56
CA VAL A 42 -9.55 -6.69 11.69
C VAL A 42 -9.16 -6.12 13.06
N LYS A 43 -8.14 -5.25 13.14
CA LYS A 43 -7.74 -4.62 14.41
C LYS A 43 -8.62 -3.42 14.77
N SER A 44 -9.00 -2.61 13.78
CA SER A 44 -9.82 -1.42 14.02
C SER A 44 -11.32 -1.66 13.77
N GLY A 45 -11.68 -2.72 13.05
CA GLY A 45 -13.05 -2.99 12.62
C GLY A 45 -13.52 -2.07 11.50
N LEU A 46 -12.61 -1.35 10.85
CA LEU A 46 -12.94 -0.36 9.81
C LEU A 46 -12.70 -0.90 8.41
N LYS A 47 -13.54 -0.45 7.47
CA LYS A 47 -13.28 -0.60 6.04
C LYS A 47 -12.22 0.43 5.64
N ILE A 48 -11.14 -0.03 5.02
CA ILE A 48 -10.01 0.78 4.59
C ILE A 48 -9.80 0.68 3.07
N ALA A 49 -9.02 1.62 2.53
CA ALA A 49 -8.48 1.55 1.18
C ALA A 49 -6.98 1.24 1.24
N VAL A 50 -6.55 0.21 0.52
CA VAL A 50 -5.14 -0.17 0.38
C VAL A 50 -4.70 0.11 -1.04
N LYS A 51 -3.71 1.00 -1.21
CA LYS A 51 -3.14 1.34 -2.52
C LYS A 51 -1.80 0.66 -2.70
N LYS A 52 -1.69 -0.23 -3.70
CA LYS A 52 -0.42 -0.79 -4.16
C LYS A 52 0.16 0.11 -5.24
N LEU A 53 1.36 0.66 -5.00
CA LEU A 53 2.06 1.47 -5.99
C LEU A 53 2.60 0.59 -7.13
N SER A 54 2.44 1.05 -8.37
CA SER A 54 2.95 0.33 -9.55
C SER A 54 4.36 0.82 -9.88
N ARG A 55 5.33 -0.10 -9.87
CA ARG A 55 6.74 0.13 -10.22
C ARG A 55 7.30 1.45 -9.65
N PRO A 56 7.19 1.65 -8.32
CA PRO A 56 7.47 2.93 -7.68
C PRO A 56 8.91 3.43 -7.88
N PHE A 57 9.88 2.55 -8.21
CA PHE A 57 11.29 2.90 -8.35
C PHE A 57 11.86 2.67 -9.76
N GLN A 58 11.02 2.41 -10.76
CA GLN A 58 11.44 2.19 -12.16
C GLN A 58 12.23 3.36 -12.77
N SER A 59 11.99 4.58 -12.29
CA SER A 59 12.72 5.77 -12.73
C SER A 59 12.84 6.78 -11.59
N ILE A 60 13.79 7.72 -11.72
CA ILE A 60 13.95 8.84 -10.78
C ILE A 60 12.63 9.64 -10.65
N ILE A 61 11.88 9.79 -11.75
CA ILE A 61 10.60 10.51 -11.76
C ILE A 61 9.55 9.73 -10.94
N HIS A 62 9.46 8.41 -11.12
CA HIS A 62 8.55 7.57 -10.35
C HIS A 62 8.92 7.56 -8.86
N ALA A 63 10.20 7.39 -8.53
CA ALA A 63 10.68 7.39 -7.15
C ALA A 63 10.38 8.73 -6.46
N LYS A 64 10.64 9.86 -7.12
CA LYS A 64 10.34 11.19 -6.58
C LYS A 64 8.83 11.41 -6.38
N ARG A 65 7.99 10.90 -7.29
CA ARG A 65 6.53 10.96 -7.16
C ARG A 65 6.03 10.12 -5.99
N THR A 66 6.50 8.87 -5.87
CA THR A 66 6.21 7.97 -4.74
C THR A 66 6.58 8.60 -3.41
N TYR A 67 7.80 9.15 -3.32
CA TYR A 67 8.26 9.84 -2.11
C TYR A 67 7.37 11.04 -1.77
N ARG A 68 7.05 11.89 -2.75
CA ARG A 68 6.20 13.07 -2.52
C ARG A 68 4.81 12.67 -2.05
N GLU A 69 4.21 11.64 -2.66
CA GLU A 69 2.90 11.13 -2.25
C GLU A 69 2.91 10.65 -0.78
N LEU A 70 3.88 9.79 -0.42
CA LEU A 70 4.00 9.29 0.94
C LEU A 70 4.25 10.41 1.96
N ARG A 71 5.12 11.38 1.60
CA ARG A 71 5.40 12.53 2.46
C ARG A 71 4.15 13.37 2.66
N LEU A 72 3.41 13.70 1.61
CA LEU A 72 2.19 14.50 1.73
C LEU A 72 1.16 13.77 2.61
N LEU A 73 0.85 12.51 2.34
CA LEU A 73 -0.11 11.72 3.13
C LEU A 73 0.28 11.61 4.61
N LYS A 74 1.57 11.52 4.93
CA LYS A 74 2.06 11.48 6.31
C LYS A 74 1.91 12.81 7.06
N HIS A 75 1.89 13.95 6.35
CA HIS A 75 1.77 15.28 6.97
C HIS A 75 0.30 15.75 7.07
N MET A 76 -0.59 15.24 6.23
CA MET A 76 -2.01 15.62 6.27
C MET A 76 -2.69 15.02 7.51
N LYS A 77 -3.23 15.89 8.36
CA LYS A 77 -4.02 15.54 9.55
C LYS A 77 -5.24 16.44 9.64
N HIS A 78 -6.25 16.14 8.83
CA HIS A 78 -7.48 16.92 8.75
C HIS A 78 -8.63 16.01 8.33
N GLU A 79 -9.83 16.18 8.92
CA GLU A 79 -10.98 15.28 8.68
C GLU A 79 -11.46 15.26 7.22
N ASN A 80 -11.32 16.39 6.51
CA ASN A 80 -11.71 16.50 5.09
C ASN A 80 -10.57 16.25 4.10
N VAL A 81 -9.40 15.81 4.56
CA VAL A 81 -8.25 15.50 3.69
C VAL A 81 -7.81 14.07 3.96
N ILE A 82 -7.61 13.29 2.88
CA ILE A 82 -7.17 11.91 3.02
C ILE A 82 -5.80 11.83 3.73
N GLY A 83 -5.73 10.99 4.74
CA GLY A 83 -4.53 10.73 5.53
C GLY A 83 -3.98 9.32 5.33
N LEU A 84 -2.86 9.04 5.99
CA LEU A 84 -2.23 7.72 6.02
C LEU A 84 -2.55 7.02 7.34
N LEU A 85 -3.21 5.86 7.28
CA LEU A 85 -3.44 5.00 8.46
C LEU A 85 -2.24 4.07 8.74
N ASP A 86 -1.65 3.53 7.67
CA ASP A 86 -0.53 2.60 7.73
C ASP A 86 0.28 2.65 6.42
N VAL A 87 1.54 2.22 6.48
CA VAL A 87 2.42 1.98 5.33
C VAL A 87 3.30 0.77 5.60
N PHE A 88 3.34 -0.15 4.64
CA PHE A 88 4.08 -1.40 4.78
C PHE A 88 4.75 -1.82 3.47
N THR A 89 5.76 -2.67 3.59
CA THR A 89 6.36 -3.43 2.49
C THR A 89 6.58 -4.87 2.96
N PRO A 90 6.41 -5.88 2.08
CA PRO A 90 6.77 -7.26 2.41
C PRO A 90 8.29 -7.49 2.45
N ALA A 91 9.13 -6.58 1.94
CA ALA A 91 10.59 -6.76 1.94
C ALA A 91 11.15 -6.85 3.36
N THR A 92 12.11 -7.76 3.58
CA THR A 92 12.72 -7.95 4.91
C THR A 92 13.91 -7.03 5.16
N SER A 93 14.53 -6.55 4.07
CA SER A 93 15.74 -5.76 4.05
C SER A 93 15.73 -4.78 2.86
N LEU A 94 16.68 -3.86 2.83
CA LEU A 94 16.83 -2.94 1.69
C LEU A 94 17.31 -3.69 0.45
N GLU A 95 18.14 -4.72 0.62
CA GLU A 95 18.69 -5.55 -0.45
C GLU A 95 17.60 -6.38 -1.15
N GLU A 96 16.57 -6.80 -0.42
CA GLU A 96 15.43 -7.55 -0.95
C GLU A 96 14.34 -6.67 -1.59
N PHE A 97 14.48 -5.34 -1.45
CA PHE A 97 13.48 -4.37 -1.90
C PHE A 97 13.57 -4.14 -3.42
N ASN A 98 13.07 -5.12 -4.18
CA ASN A 98 13.09 -5.16 -5.64
C ASN A 98 11.78 -4.62 -6.26
N ASP A 99 11.46 -3.34 -6.02
CA ASP A 99 10.27 -2.65 -6.55
C ASP A 99 10.58 -1.75 -7.78
N VAL A 100 11.54 -2.19 -8.61
CA VAL A 100 12.01 -1.51 -9.84
C VAL A 100 11.23 -2.00 -11.07
#